data_AF-A0A395IZ22-F1
#
_entry.id   AF-A0A395IZ22-F1
#
_cell.length_a   1.000
_cell.length_b   1.000
_cell.length_c   1.000
_cell.angle_alpha   90.00
_cell.angle_beta   90.00
_cell.angle_gamma   90.00
#
_symmetry.space_group_name_H-M   'P 1'
#
loop_
_entity.id
_entity.type
_entity.pdbx_description
1 polymer ?
#
loop_
_entity_poly.entity_id
_entity_poly.type
_entity_poly.pdbx_seq_one_letter_code
_entity_poly.pdbx_strand_id
1 'polypeptide(L)'
;MVLVENWMPPSRENWELIVWGFQWFPLVTIIQWVQPWYGAGKTSSDSRLNLPGKVAWITMELPGLLTMLYIMYALPAEVGLKELPWENKLMAGLYVIHYINRAIIGPLISPSMSPIHILVWLAAIAFQITNATSLGCYFAGYGPITRADWKPISGNPYVNGARIETRNDDILSRSCY
;
A
#
# COMPACT_ATOMS: atom_id res chain seq x y z
N MET A 1 -19.98 -4.78 -1.61
CA MET A 1 -20.24 -4.88 -0.16
C MET A 1 -19.13 -4.14 0.56
N VAL A 2 -19.52 -3.10 1.29
CA VAL A 2 -18.60 -2.27 2.09
C VAL A 2 -18.25 -3.04 3.37
N LEU A 3 -16.96 -3.14 3.70
CA LEU A 3 -16.48 -3.82 4.91
C LEU A 3 -16.49 -2.86 6.11
N VAL A 4 -16.03 -1.63 5.89
CA VAL A 4 -16.08 -0.56 6.87
C VAL A 4 -16.50 0.71 6.16
N GLU A 5 -17.61 1.30 6.58
CA GLU A 5 -18.17 2.50 5.95
C GLU A 5 -17.11 3.61 5.87
N ASN A 6 -16.92 4.16 4.67
CA ASN A 6 -15.92 5.20 4.34
C ASN A 6 -14.45 4.85 4.59
N TRP A 7 -14.10 3.65 5.07
CA TRP A 7 -12.71 3.26 5.35
C TRP A 7 -12.25 2.05 4.55
N MET A 8 -13.16 1.15 4.16
CA MET A 8 -12.87 -0.02 3.32
C MET A 8 -14.07 -0.37 2.43
N PRO A 9 -14.05 0.00 1.12
CA PRO A 9 -13.05 0.87 0.50
C PRO A 9 -13.16 2.29 1.09
N PRO A 10 -12.04 3.02 1.25
CA PRO A 10 -12.08 4.35 1.83
C PRO A 10 -12.79 5.33 0.90
N SER A 11 -13.44 6.35 1.47
CA SER A 11 -13.89 7.52 0.72
C SER A 11 -12.69 8.29 0.14
N ARG A 12 -12.94 9.20 -0.81
CA ARG A 12 -11.86 9.99 -1.42
C ARG A 12 -11.08 10.79 -0.39
N GLU A 13 -11.80 11.45 0.53
CA GLU A 13 -11.22 12.25 1.61
C GLU A 13 -10.35 11.38 2.55
N ASN A 14 -10.86 10.22 2.96
CA ASN A 14 -10.10 9.33 3.84
C ASN A 14 -8.88 8.74 3.12
N TRP A 15 -8.98 8.44 1.83
CA TRP A 15 -7.83 8.01 1.04
C TRP A 15 -6.77 9.10 0.92
N GLU A 16 -7.16 10.35 0.67
CA GLU A 16 -6.24 11.49 0.60
C GLU A 16 -5.53 11.71 1.95
N LEU A 17 -6.25 11.57 3.07
CA LEU A 17 -5.66 11.60 4.42
C LEU A 17 -4.65 10.46 4.63
N ILE A 18 -5.00 9.25 4.23
CA ILE A 18 -4.12 8.06 4.33
C ILE A 18 -2.84 8.28 3.53
N VAL A 19 -2.94 8.74 2.28
CA VAL A 19 -1.79 9.01 1.41
C VAL A 19 -0.94 10.15 1.98
N TRP A 20 -1.57 11.24 2.44
CA TRP A 20 -0.87 12.35 3.08
C TRP A 20 -0.11 11.92 4.34
N GLY A 21 -0.66 11.02 5.15
CA GLY A 21 0.08 10.46 6.29
C GLY A 21 1.21 9.54 5.85
N PHE A 22 0.96 8.69 4.86
CA PHE A 22 1.89 7.67 4.41
C PHE A 22 3.11 8.23 3.67
N GLN A 23 3.00 9.39 3.02
CA GLN A 23 4.13 10.04 2.34
C GLN A 23 5.30 10.35 3.29
N TRP A 24 5.04 10.47 4.59
CA TRP A 24 6.04 10.73 5.62
C TRP A 24 6.69 9.45 6.18
N PHE A 25 6.21 8.26 5.78
CA PHE A 25 6.79 6.99 6.19
C PHE A 25 8.30 6.87 5.92
N PRO A 26 8.89 7.42 4.83
CA PRO A 26 10.33 7.46 4.65
C PRO A 26 11.11 8.13 5.81
N LEU A 27 10.49 9.01 6.60
CA LEU A 27 11.14 9.54 7.81
C LEU A 27 11.35 8.45 8.87
N VAL A 28 10.43 7.48 8.97
CA VAL A 28 10.56 6.33 9.88
C VAL A 28 11.75 5.47 9.46
N THR A 29 11.98 5.29 8.15
CA THR A 29 13.13 4.51 7.66
C THR A 29 14.46 5.22 7.90
N ILE A 30 14.50 6.56 7.81
CA ILE A 30 15.65 7.36 8.21
C ILE A 30 15.95 7.20 9.70
N ILE A 31 14.92 7.26 10.55
CA ILE A 31 15.07 7.02 11.99
C ILE A 31 15.61 5.60 12.21
N GLN A 32 15.02 4.59 11.58
CA GLN A 32 15.48 3.21 11.73
C GLN A 32 16.96 3.03 11.31
N TRP A 33 17.42 3.74 10.28
CA TRP A 33 18.80 3.67 9.81
C TRP A 33 19.82 4.18 10.84
N VAL A 34 19.46 5.18 11.64
CA VAL A 34 20.34 5.72 12.69
C VAL A 34 20.28 4.95 14.01
N GLN A 35 19.38 3.96 14.14
CA GLN A 35 19.27 3.14 15.35
C GLN A 35 19.99 1.79 15.19
N PRO A 36 20.67 1.29 16.23
CA PRO A 36 21.35 -0.01 16.18
C PRO A 36 20.38 -1.21 16.33
N TRP A 37 19.14 -0.96 16.78
CA TRP A 37 18.15 -2.01 17.02
C TRP A 37 17.39 -2.37 15.75
N TYR A 38 17.44 -3.64 15.37
CA TYR A 38 16.73 -4.18 14.22
C TYR A 38 15.97 -5.45 14.61
N GLY A 39 14.67 -5.30 14.89
CA GLY A 39 13.81 -6.40 15.33
C GLY A 39 13.44 -7.43 14.23
N ALA A 40 13.85 -7.19 12.98
CA ALA A 40 13.51 -8.01 11.81
C ALA A 40 14.74 -8.67 11.17
N GLY A 41 15.62 -9.35 11.92
CA GLY A 41 16.82 -9.95 11.32
C GLY A 41 17.66 -10.82 12.26
N LYS A 42 18.94 -11.00 11.89
CA LYS A 42 19.95 -11.77 12.66
C LYS A 42 20.27 -11.17 14.04
N THR A 43 19.73 -9.98 14.33
CA THR A 43 19.78 -9.26 15.61
C THR A 43 18.46 -9.35 16.38
N SER A 44 17.62 -10.35 16.08
CA SER A 44 16.39 -10.59 16.84
C SER A 44 16.76 -10.84 18.31
N SER A 45 16.33 -9.93 19.18
CA SER A 45 16.47 -10.07 20.62
C SER A 45 15.65 -11.28 21.08
N ASP A 46 16.21 -12.09 21.98
CA ASP A 46 15.50 -13.21 22.59
C ASP A 46 14.36 -12.64 23.47
N SER A 47 13.14 -12.70 22.94
CA SER A 47 11.94 -12.12 23.54
C SER A 47 10.82 -13.14 23.50
N ARG A 48 10.08 -13.25 24.60
CA ARG A 48 8.89 -14.12 24.72
C ARG A 48 7.74 -13.67 23.81
N LEU A 49 7.82 -12.45 23.26
CA LEU A 49 6.85 -11.88 22.33
C LEU A 49 7.24 -12.10 20.86
N ASN A 50 8.24 -12.95 20.59
CA ASN A 50 8.61 -13.33 19.24
C ASN A 50 7.64 -14.37 18.67
N LEU A 51 7.15 -14.11 17.47
CA LEU A 51 6.34 -15.02 16.70
C LEU A 51 7.23 -15.91 15.81
N PRO A 52 6.80 -17.15 15.48
CA PRO A 52 7.53 -18.01 14.54
C PRO A 52 7.70 -17.32 13.19
N GLY A 53 8.94 -17.18 12.71
CA GLY A 53 9.29 -16.31 11.59
C GLY A 53 8.44 -16.49 10.33
N LYS A 54 8.26 -17.73 9.86
CA LYS A 54 7.45 -18.01 8.65
C LYS A 54 5.98 -17.61 8.81
N VAL A 55 5.38 -17.95 9.95
CA VAL A 55 3.96 -17.64 10.22
C VAL A 55 3.79 -16.14 10.36
N ALA A 56 4.68 -15.48 11.11
CA ALA A 56 4.68 -14.04 11.27
C ALA A 56 4.82 -13.33 9.91
N TRP A 57 5.74 -13.80 9.06
CA TRP A 57 5.96 -13.23 7.73
C TRP A 57 4.75 -13.37 6.82
N ILE A 58 4.17 -14.58 6.72
CA ILE A 58 2.97 -14.81 5.89
C ILE A 58 1.84 -13.91 6.38
N THR A 59 1.57 -13.90 7.69
CA THR A 59 0.45 -13.15 8.27
C THR A 59 0.62 -11.64 8.28
N MET A 60 1.86 -11.12 8.28
CA MET A 60 2.08 -9.68 8.14
C MET A 60 2.02 -9.21 6.69
N GLU A 61 2.42 -10.04 5.73
CA GLU A 61 2.47 -9.67 4.32
C GLU A 61 1.12 -9.85 3.61
N LEU A 62 0.35 -10.89 3.99
CA LEU A 62 -0.94 -11.25 3.37
C LEU A 62 -2.03 -10.16 3.42
N PRO A 63 -2.17 -9.35 4.49
CA PRO A 63 -3.14 -8.26 4.53
C PRO A 63 -3.00 -7.30 3.35
N GLY A 64 -1.77 -6.97 2.93
CA GLY A 64 -1.56 -6.09 1.77
C GLY A 64 -2.07 -6.67 0.46
N LEU A 65 -1.97 -7.99 0.27
CA LEU A 65 -2.55 -8.69 -0.89
C LEU A 65 -4.09 -8.63 -0.87
N LEU A 66 -4.68 -8.96 0.28
CA LEU A 66 -6.13 -9.01 0.44
C LEU A 66 -6.77 -7.63 0.30
N THR A 67 -6.15 -6.60 0.89
CA THR A 67 -6.60 -5.21 0.77
C THR A 67 -6.58 -4.73 -0.68
N MET A 68 -5.53 -5.02 -1.44
CA MET A 68 -5.46 -4.68 -2.87
C MET A 68 -6.59 -5.35 -3.66
N LEU A 69 -6.80 -6.66 -3.49
CA LEU A 69 -7.86 -7.39 -4.18
C LEU A 69 -9.24 -6.85 -3.81
N TYR A 70 -9.47 -6.58 -2.53
CA TYR A 70 -10.73 -6.04 -2.04
C TYR A 70 -11.04 -4.66 -2.62
N ILE A 71 -10.08 -3.74 -2.62
CA ILE A 71 -10.28 -2.38 -3.15
C ILE A 71 -10.52 -2.41 -4.66
N MET A 72 -9.74 -3.18 -5.40
CA MET A 72 -9.93 -3.35 -6.85
C MET A 72 -11.28 -3.96 -7.22
N TYR A 73 -11.89 -4.74 -6.31
CA TYR A 73 -13.22 -5.31 -6.48
C TYR A 73 -14.34 -4.34 -6.08
N ALA A 74 -14.21 -3.67 -4.93
CA ALA A 74 -15.29 -2.89 -4.33
C ALA A 74 -15.34 -1.43 -4.83
N LEU A 75 -14.20 -0.75 -4.87
CA LEU A 75 -14.16 0.71 -5.12
C LEU A 75 -14.71 1.13 -6.49
N PRO A 76 -14.46 0.43 -7.62
CA PRO A 76 -14.95 0.87 -8.92
C PRO A 76 -16.47 1.02 -8.97
N ALA A 77 -17.20 0.09 -8.32
CA ALA A 77 -18.65 0.14 -8.25
C ALA A 77 -19.15 1.33 -7.41
N GLU A 78 -18.49 1.61 -6.28
CA GLU A 78 -18.81 2.74 -5.39
C GLU A 78 -18.62 4.10 -6.08
N VAL A 79 -17.61 4.22 -6.95
CA VAL A 79 -17.35 5.46 -7.70
C VAL A 79 -18.09 5.54 -9.05
N GLY A 80 -18.99 4.59 -9.34
CA GLY A 80 -19.78 4.57 -10.56
C GLY A 80 -19.01 4.20 -11.84
N LEU A 81 -17.85 3.55 -11.71
CA LEU A 81 -17.07 3.06 -12.84
C LEU A 81 -17.58 1.69 -13.28
N LYS A 82 -18.06 1.60 -14.52
CA LYS A 82 -18.49 0.31 -15.12
C LYS A 82 -17.32 -0.61 -15.42
N GLU A 83 -16.18 -0.06 -15.82
CA GLU A 83 -14.99 -0.82 -16.15
C GLU A 83 -13.73 0.01 -15.89
N LEU A 84 -12.69 -0.63 -15.36
CA LEU A 84 -11.36 -0.04 -15.22
C LEU A 84 -10.54 -0.20 -16.51
N PRO A 85 -9.72 0.80 -16.89
CA PRO A 85 -8.75 0.67 -17.97
C PRO A 85 -7.83 -0.54 -17.77
N TRP A 86 -7.32 -1.08 -18.87
CA TRP A 86 -6.43 -2.23 -18.81
C TRP A 86 -5.11 -1.89 -18.09
N GLU A 87 -4.64 -0.65 -18.17
CA GLU A 87 -3.44 -0.15 -17.50
C GLU A 87 -3.56 -0.30 -15.97
N ASN A 88 -4.69 0.11 -15.41
CA ASN A 88 -5.00 -0.01 -13.98
C ASN A 88 -5.07 -1.48 -13.55
N LYS A 89 -5.72 -2.33 -14.36
CA LYS A 89 -5.78 -3.79 -14.13
C LYS A 89 -4.39 -4.43 -14.19
N LEU A 90 -3.53 -4.00 -15.12
CA LEU A 90 -2.16 -4.48 -15.24
C LEU A 90 -1.33 -4.14 -13.98
N MET A 91 -1.34 -2.88 -13.54
CA MET A 91 -0.56 -2.46 -12.37
C MET A 91 -1.02 -3.18 -11.09
N ALA A 92 -2.34 -3.29 -10.88
CA ALA A 92 -2.88 -4.07 -9.78
C ALA A 92 -2.51 -5.56 -9.89
N GLY A 93 -2.53 -6.13 -11.10
CA GLY A 93 -2.11 -7.51 -11.37
C GLY A 93 -0.63 -7.76 -11.05
N LEU A 94 0.26 -6.84 -11.45
CA LEU A 94 1.68 -6.91 -11.11
C LEU A 94 1.91 -6.85 -9.61
N TYR A 95 1.18 -6.00 -8.89
CA TYR A 95 1.20 -5.95 -7.43
C TYR A 95 0.75 -7.29 -6.83
N VAL A 96 -0.35 -7.86 -7.29
CA VAL A 96 -0.87 -9.15 -6.82
C VAL A 96 0.15 -10.28 -7.04
N ILE A 97 0.75 -10.37 -8.23
CA ILE A 97 1.78 -11.36 -8.53
C ILE A 97 2.99 -11.18 -7.59
N HIS A 98 3.44 -9.94 -7.42
CA HIS A 98 4.53 -9.62 -6.49
C HIS A 98 4.21 -10.08 -5.06
N TYR A 99 2.99 -9.82 -4.57
CA TYR A 99 2.59 -10.18 -3.21
C TYR A 99 2.27 -11.67 -3.03
N ILE A 100 1.83 -12.38 -4.06
CA ILE A 100 1.74 -13.86 -4.01
C ILE A 100 3.13 -14.45 -3.82
N ASN A 101 4.11 -13.96 -4.58
CA ASN A 101 5.50 -14.37 -4.40
C ASN A 101 6.01 -14.00 -3.00
N ARG A 102 5.80 -12.76 -2.56
CA ARG A 102 6.35 -12.24 -1.30
C ARG A 102 5.69 -12.79 -0.03
N ALA A 103 4.36 -12.90 -0.02
CA ALA A 103 3.59 -13.28 1.16
C ALA A 103 3.42 -14.80 1.30
N ILE A 104 3.43 -15.55 0.18
CA ILE A 104 3.11 -16.99 0.19
C ILE A 104 4.31 -17.81 -0.28
N ILE A 105 4.75 -17.65 -1.53
CA ILE A 105 5.77 -18.53 -2.12
C ILE A 105 7.11 -18.38 -1.38
N GLY A 106 7.60 -17.15 -1.21
CA GLY A 106 8.85 -16.80 -0.54
C GLY A 106 9.03 -17.45 0.84
N PRO A 107 8.12 -17.25 1.80
CA PRO A 107 8.23 -17.89 3.12
C PRO A 107 8.09 -19.42 3.08
N LEU A 108 7.34 -19.98 2.13
CA LEU A 108 7.20 -21.44 1.99
C LEU A 108 8.49 -22.09 1.48
N ILE A 109 9.15 -21.50 0.48
CA ILE A 109 10.41 -22.01 -0.08
C ILE A 109 11.63 -21.69 0.79
N SER A 110 11.54 -20.69 1.66
CA SER A 110 12.66 -20.30 2.52
C SER A 110 12.99 -21.42 3.53
N PRO A 111 14.25 -21.85 3.67
CA PRO A 111 14.62 -22.95 4.57
C PRO A 111 14.37 -22.58 6.05
N SER A 112 14.64 -21.34 6.42
CA SER A 112 14.37 -20.80 7.76
C SER A 112 14.09 -19.30 7.69
N MET A 113 13.33 -18.79 8.66
CA MET A 113 13.08 -17.37 8.85
C MET A 113 13.24 -17.04 10.33
N SER A 114 13.98 -15.97 10.62
CA SER A 114 14.22 -15.51 11.99
C SER A 114 12.89 -15.16 12.68
N PRO A 115 12.77 -15.39 14.00
CA PRO A 115 11.61 -14.95 14.76
C PRO A 115 11.40 -13.44 14.64
N ILE A 116 10.13 -13.01 14.63
CA ILE A 116 9.75 -11.60 14.46
C ILE A 116 9.06 -11.13 15.72
N HIS A 117 9.51 -10.02 16.26
CA HIS A 117 8.88 -9.42 17.44
C HIS A 117 7.48 -8.89 17.11
N ILE A 118 6.51 -9.08 18.01
CA ILE A 118 5.10 -8.68 17.78
C ILE A 118 4.92 -7.22 17.37
N LEU A 119 5.74 -6.30 17.90
CA LEU A 119 5.69 -4.88 17.54
C LEU A 119 6.07 -4.65 16.06
N VAL A 120 7.10 -5.34 15.57
CA VAL A 120 7.50 -5.28 14.16
C VAL A 120 6.43 -5.89 13.28
N TRP A 121 5.85 -7.00 13.71
CA TRP A 121 4.76 -7.68 13.00
C TRP A 121 3.52 -6.77 12.87
N LEU A 122 3.09 -6.12 13.95
CA LEU A 122 1.97 -5.16 13.92
C LEU A 122 2.26 -3.95 13.04
N ALA A 123 3.48 -3.38 13.14
CA ALA A 123 3.89 -2.27 12.30
C ALA A 123 3.91 -2.65 10.82
N ALA A 124 4.37 -3.87 10.50
CA ALA A 124 4.35 -4.41 9.15
C ALA A 124 2.92 -4.57 8.63
N ILE A 125 1.98 -5.10 9.43
CA ILE A 125 0.56 -5.19 9.02
C ILE A 125 0.00 -3.81 8.69
N ALA A 126 0.22 -2.83 9.57
CA ALA A 126 -0.25 -1.46 9.35
C ALA A 126 0.33 -0.89 8.04
N PHE A 127 1.65 -1.02 7.85
CA PHE A 127 2.33 -0.60 6.63
C PHE A 127 1.71 -1.26 5.38
N GLN A 128 1.48 -2.57 5.41
CA GLN A 128 0.99 -3.32 4.25
C GLN A 128 -0.44 -2.92 3.88
N ILE A 129 -1.31 -2.69 4.88
CA ILE A 129 -2.67 -2.21 4.66
C ILE A 129 -2.65 -0.77 4.11
N THR A 130 -1.87 0.13 4.71
CA THR A 130 -1.77 1.53 4.28
C THR A 130 -1.20 1.64 2.86
N ASN A 131 -0.14 0.88 2.55
CA ASN A 131 0.47 0.84 1.23
C ASN A 131 -0.49 0.29 0.17
N ALA A 132 -1.12 -0.86 0.45
CA ALA A 132 -2.09 -1.47 -0.45
C ALA A 132 -3.30 -0.57 -0.68
N THR A 133 -3.76 0.14 0.36
CA THR A 133 -4.87 1.10 0.26
C THR A 133 -4.49 2.28 -0.61
N SER A 134 -3.31 2.86 -0.39
CA SER A 134 -2.80 4.01 -1.14
C SER A 134 -2.75 3.71 -2.64
N LEU A 135 -2.11 2.59 -3.01
CA LEU A 135 -1.97 2.16 -4.40
C LEU A 135 -3.28 1.62 -4.99
N GLY A 136 -4.01 0.79 -4.23
CA GLY A 136 -5.23 0.15 -4.70
C GLY A 136 -6.31 1.17 -5.03
N CYS A 137 -6.51 2.17 -4.18
CA CYS A 137 -7.49 3.24 -4.44
C CYS A 137 -7.07 4.12 -5.64
N TYR A 138 -5.77 4.37 -5.79
CA TYR A 138 -5.24 5.07 -6.96
C TYR A 138 -5.57 4.31 -8.26
N PHE A 139 -5.39 2.98 -8.29
CA PHE A 139 -5.71 2.15 -9.44
C PHE A 139 -7.22 1.92 -9.64
N ALA A 140 -8.00 1.84 -8.56
CA ALA A 140 -9.39 1.41 -8.60
C ALA A 140 -10.41 2.54 -8.81
N GLY A 141 -9.99 3.81 -8.85
CA GLY A 141 -10.89 4.89 -9.25
C GLY A 141 -10.52 6.29 -8.79
N TYR A 142 -9.57 6.44 -7.86
CA TYR A 142 -9.19 7.78 -7.38
C TYR A 142 -8.08 8.46 -8.16
N GLY A 143 -7.25 7.68 -8.85
CA GLY A 143 -6.26 8.14 -9.81
C GLY A 143 -6.81 8.25 -11.25
N PRO A 144 -5.93 8.12 -12.26
CA PRO A 144 -6.30 8.08 -13.68
C PRO A 144 -7.32 6.97 -14.01
N ILE A 145 -8.42 7.31 -14.68
CA ILE A 145 -9.51 6.36 -15.01
C ILE A 145 -9.74 6.21 -16.51
N THR A 146 -8.96 6.90 -17.34
CA THR A 146 -8.99 6.76 -18.80
C THR A 146 -7.60 6.55 -19.38
N ARG A 147 -7.51 5.96 -20.57
CA ARG A 147 -6.24 5.84 -21.30
C ARG A 147 -5.59 7.20 -21.60
N ALA A 148 -6.39 8.24 -21.77
CA ALA A 148 -5.90 9.58 -22.03
C ALA A 148 -5.20 10.15 -20.79
N ASP A 149 -5.69 9.85 -19.58
CA ASP A 149 -5.09 10.30 -18.33
C ASP A 149 -3.69 9.70 -18.09
N TRP A 150 -3.42 8.54 -18.70
CA TRP A 150 -2.10 7.90 -18.67
C TRP A 150 -1.11 8.44 -19.69
N LYS A 151 -1.54 9.30 -20.63
CA LYS A 151 -0.63 9.91 -21.59
C LYS A 151 0.29 10.92 -20.86
N PRO A 152 1.60 10.94 -21.15
CA PRO A 152 2.49 11.96 -20.61
C PRO A 152 2.08 13.34 -21.16
N ILE A 153 1.82 14.31 -20.30
CA ILE A 153 1.42 15.67 -20.72
C ILE A 153 2.64 16.43 -21.31
N SER A 154 3.88 16.08 -20.92
CA SER A 154 5.11 16.78 -21.32
C SER A 154 6.16 15.89 -21.99
N GLY A 155 5.80 14.71 -22.49
CA GLY A 155 6.75 13.75 -23.06
C GLY A 155 7.66 13.05 -22.03
N ASN A 156 7.57 13.40 -20.75
CA ASN A 156 8.25 12.72 -19.66
C ASN A 156 7.27 11.76 -18.94
N PRO A 157 7.44 10.42 -19.08
CA PRO A 157 6.52 9.42 -18.53
C PRO A 157 6.50 9.35 -16.99
N TYR A 158 7.45 9.99 -16.29
CA TYR A 158 7.56 9.92 -14.83
C TYR A 158 6.65 10.92 -14.08
N VAL A 159 6.05 11.90 -14.78
CA VAL A 159 5.27 12.99 -14.16
C VAL A 159 3.92 12.52 -13.61
N ASN A 160 3.39 11.38 -14.07
CA ASN A 160 2.08 10.90 -13.63
C ASN A 160 2.09 10.35 -12.19
N GLY A 161 3.23 9.88 -11.69
CA GLY A 161 3.39 9.49 -10.28
C GLY A 161 3.52 10.68 -9.31
N ALA A 162 4.08 11.80 -9.80
CA ALA A 162 4.26 13.04 -9.03
C ALA A 162 2.97 13.88 -8.89
N ARG A 163 1.87 13.45 -9.52
CA ARG A 163 0.58 14.16 -9.46
C ARG A 163 -0.15 14.02 -8.12
N ILE A 164 0.37 13.19 -7.22
CA ILE A 164 -0.05 13.12 -5.81
C ILE A 164 0.30 14.44 -5.09
N GLU A 165 1.39 15.11 -5.48
CA GLU A 165 1.89 16.32 -4.81
C GLU A 165 1.19 17.58 -5.36
N THR A 166 1.16 17.75 -6.68
CA THR A 166 0.67 18.99 -7.32
C THR A 166 -0.85 19.21 -7.26
N ARG A 167 -1.67 18.15 -7.12
CA ARG A 167 -3.13 18.32 -7.01
C ARG A 167 -3.58 18.74 -5.62
N ASN A 168 -2.82 18.41 -4.57
CA ASN A 168 -3.05 18.94 -3.23
C ASN A 168 -2.74 20.43 -3.15
N ASP A 169 -1.73 20.91 -3.87
CA ASP A 169 -1.40 22.34 -3.96
C ASP A 169 -2.48 23.16 -4.69
N ASP A 170 -3.13 22.58 -5.70
CA ASP A 170 -4.26 23.20 -6.41
C ASP A 170 -5.55 23.27 -5.56
N ILE A 171 -5.76 22.31 -4.66
CA ILE A 171 -6.92 22.29 -3.74
C ILE A 171 -6.70 23.28 -2.58
N LEU A 172 -5.47 23.37 -2.08
CA LEU A 172 -5.10 24.33 -1.03
C LEU A 172 -5.09 25.79 -1.55
N SER A 173 -4.68 26.02 -2.80
CA SER A 173 -4.68 27.37 -3.39
C SER A 173 -6.09 27.89 -3.73
N ARG A 174 -7.07 27.00 -3.93
CA ARG A 174 -8.49 27.36 -4.17
C ARG A 174 -9.31 27.58 -2.90
N SER A 175 -8.76 27.25 -1.72
CA SER A 175 -9.42 27.48 -0.43
C SER A 175 -9.04 28.82 0.23
N CYS A 176 -8.22 29.63 -0.45
CA CYS A 176 -7.75 30.94 0.01
C CYS A 176 -8.37 32.15 -0.73
N TYR A 177 -9.50 31.96 -1.42
CA TYR A 177 -10.30 33.06 -1.99
C TYR A 177 -11.78 32.87 -1.71
#